data_AF-A0AAD9ZMS5-F1
#
_entry.id   AF-A0AAD9ZMS5-F1
#
_cell.length_a   1.000
_cell.length_b   1.000
_cell.length_c   1.000
_cell.angle_alpha   90.00
_cell.angle_beta   90.00
_cell.angle_gamma   90.00
#
_symmetry.space_group_name_H-M   'P 1'
#
loop_
_entity.id
_entity.type
_entity.pdbx_description
1 polymer ?
#
loop_
_entity_poly.entity_id
_entity_poly.type
_entity_poly.pdbx_seq_one_letter_code
_entity_poly.pdbx_strand_id
1 'polypeptide(L)'
;MNLVENTQKRLAAWKIDSLSLAGRVTLIKDVTSALPNYTMMYVKCSSETCLKLDKFNSDFLWGHTTNKNDVYLIKWDNVCLSKRNGGLGIKKTKNMNQVLLTKIGRWLLHGENGIWCKLLQYKYLKNRNIADSELTKGITCSSTWKDIAFGAKLVAKVFNGE
;
A
#
# COMPACT_ATOMS: atom_id res chain seq x y z
N MET A 1 -4.80 -14.77 -3.25
CA MET A 1 -3.66 -14.40 -2.37
C MET A 1 -4.18 -13.44 -1.32
N ASN A 2 -4.59 -13.94 -0.15
CA ASN A 2 -5.18 -13.11 0.90
C ASN A 2 -4.08 -12.38 1.67
N LEU A 3 -3.73 -11.20 1.15
CA LEU A 3 -2.76 -10.26 1.73
C LEU A 3 -2.99 -10.06 3.24
N VAL A 4 -4.26 -9.88 3.61
CA VAL A 4 -4.73 -9.64 4.98
C VAL A 4 -4.45 -10.82 5.90
N GLU A 5 -4.73 -12.04 5.44
CA GLU A 5 -4.48 -13.25 6.22
C GLU A 5 -2.99 -13.47 6.45
N ASN A 6 -2.16 -13.19 5.44
CA ASN A 6 -0.71 -13.34 5.56
C ASN A 6 -0.11 -12.35 6.57
N THR A 7 -0.55 -11.10 6.56
CA THR A 7 -0.16 -10.12 7.57
C THR A 7 -0.66 -10.51 8.95
N GLN A 8 -1.90 -10.99 9.05
CA GLN A 8 -2.49 -11.40 10.32
C GLN A 8 -1.76 -12.59 10.92
N LYS A 9 -1.50 -13.64 10.12
CA LYS A 9 -0.73 -14.82 10.56
C LYS A 9 0.66 -14.45 11.06
N ARG A 10 1.33 -13.51 10.38
CA ARG A 10 2.66 -13.06 10.77
C ARG A 10 2.64 -12.24 12.05
N LEU A 11 1.68 -11.34 12.25
CA LEU A 11 1.54 -10.58 13.49
C LEU A 11 1.09 -11.48 14.65
N ALA A 12 0.17 -12.41 14.41
CA ALA A 12 -0.33 -13.36 15.41
C ALA A 12 0.73 -14.37 15.88
N ALA A 13 1.76 -14.64 15.06
CA ALA A 13 2.90 -15.45 15.48
C ALA A 13 3.72 -14.80 16.60
N TRP A 14 3.60 -13.48 16.80
CA TRP A 14 4.30 -12.77 17.86
C TRP A 14 3.43 -12.62 19.10
N LYS A 15 3.98 -12.99 20.26
CA LYS A 15 3.30 -12.83 21.54
C LYS A 15 3.26 -11.35 21.94
N ILE A 16 2.07 -10.76 21.89
CA ILE A 16 1.83 -9.35 22.19
C ILE A 16 2.21 -9.01 23.65
N ASP A 17 2.00 -9.94 24.57
CA ASP A 17 2.27 -9.77 26.01
C ASP A 17 3.77 -9.62 26.34
N SER A 18 4.67 -10.10 25.48
CA SER A 18 6.12 -9.95 25.67
C SER A 18 6.72 -8.71 25.01
N LEU A 19 5.89 -7.90 24.34
CA LEU A 19 6.34 -6.73 23.57
C LEU A 19 5.87 -5.44 24.22
N SER A 20 6.81 -4.52 24.44
CA SER A 20 6.52 -3.13 24.77
C SER A 20 5.75 -2.44 23.63
N LEU A 21 5.05 -1.35 23.93
CA LEU A 21 4.34 -0.56 22.91
C LEU A 21 5.27 -0.13 21.77
N ALA A 22 6.50 0.29 22.08
CA ALA A 22 7.51 0.64 21.10
C ALA A 22 7.94 -0.57 20.23
N GLY A 23 8.05 -1.76 20.84
CA GLY A 23 8.30 -3.01 20.12
C GLY A 23 7.18 -3.34 19.14
N ARG A 24 5.91 -3.20 19.57
CA ARG A 24 4.73 -3.41 18.71
C ARG A 24 4.71 -2.45 17.51
N VAL A 25 4.99 -1.16 17.72
CA VAL A 25 5.09 -0.17 16.63
C VAL A 25 6.18 -0.55 15.62
N THR A 26 7.34 -0.97 16.12
CA THR A 26 8.48 -1.36 15.27
C THR A 26 8.13 -2.59 14.44
N LEU A 27 7.50 -3.59 15.05
CA LEU A 27 7.07 -4.80 14.37
C LEU A 27 5.97 -4.53 13.32
N ILE A 28 4.97 -3.70 13.64
CA ILE A 28 3.96 -3.27 12.65
C ILE A 28 4.65 -2.64 11.45
N LYS A 29 5.61 -1.73 11.68
CA LYS A 29 6.33 -1.08 10.59
C LYS A 29 7.09 -2.07 9.74
N ASP A 30 7.75 -3.06 10.34
CA ASP A 30 8.51 -4.06 9.61
C ASP A 30 7.60 -5.01 8.81
N VAL A 31 6.64 -5.65 9.47
CA VAL A 31 5.73 -6.64 8.87
C VAL A 31 4.82 -6.02 7.82
N THR A 32 4.22 -4.86 8.12
CA THR A 32 3.31 -4.15 7.20
C THR A 32 4.07 -3.44 6.08
N SER A 33 5.38 -3.20 6.22
CA SER A 33 6.22 -2.74 5.10
C SER A 33 6.81 -3.88 4.27
N ALA A 34 6.92 -5.09 4.77
CA ALA A 34 7.51 -6.19 4.00
C ALA A 34 6.46 -6.95 3.17
N LEU A 35 5.38 -7.44 3.82
CA LEU A 35 4.45 -8.38 3.18
C LEU A 35 3.45 -7.70 2.25
N PRO A 36 2.74 -6.63 2.67
CA PRO A 36 1.78 -5.97 1.80
C PRO A 36 2.43 -5.25 0.64
N ASN A 37 3.61 -4.64 0.86
CA ASN A 37 4.23 -3.74 -0.10
C ASN A 37 4.53 -4.43 -1.43
N TYR A 38 4.97 -5.71 -1.41
CA TYR A 38 5.23 -6.43 -2.65
C TYR A 38 3.97 -6.51 -3.52
N THR A 39 2.85 -6.99 -2.97
CA THR A 39 1.59 -7.10 -3.72
C THR A 39 0.97 -5.73 -4.03
N MET A 40 1.06 -4.77 -3.10
CA MET A 40 0.55 -3.40 -3.26
C MET A 40 1.29 -2.60 -4.31
N MET A 41 2.51 -3.01 -4.67
CA MET A 41 3.31 -2.33 -5.69
C MET A 41 2.68 -2.39 -7.07
N TYR A 42 1.95 -3.46 -7.38
CA TYR A 42 1.34 -3.68 -8.70
C TYR A 42 -0.19 -3.90 -8.65
N VAL A 43 -0.79 -4.01 -7.47
CA VAL A 43 -2.25 -4.16 -7.29
C VAL A 43 -2.81 -2.96 -6.55
N LYS A 44 -3.92 -2.41 -7.06
CA LYS A 44 -4.71 -1.42 -6.34
C LYS A 44 -5.59 -2.11 -5.33
N CYS A 45 -5.31 -1.90 -4.05
CA CYS A 45 -6.14 -2.46 -2.99
C CYS A 45 -7.48 -1.71 -2.93
N SER A 46 -8.57 -2.44 -2.69
CA SER A 46 -9.86 -1.83 -2.38
C SER A 46 -9.76 -1.08 -1.05
N SER A 47 -10.60 -0.05 -0.89
CA SER A 47 -10.68 0.71 0.36
C SER A 47 -10.97 -0.21 1.55
N GLU A 48 -11.82 -1.22 1.37
CA GLU A 48 -12.15 -2.19 2.42
C GLU A 48 -10.94 -3.03 2.85
N THR A 49 -10.14 -3.53 1.91
CA THR A 49 -8.93 -4.29 2.23
C THR A 49 -7.92 -3.42 2.98
N CYS A 50 -7.78 -2.15 2.58
CA CYS A 50 -6.90 -1.21 3.28
C CYS A 50 -7.39 -0.96 4.72
N LEU A 51 -8.70 -0.74 4.89
CA LEU A 51 -9.30 -0.54 6.21
C LEU A 51 -9.17 -1.77 7.10
N LYS A 52 -9.34 -2.97 6.54
CA LYS A 52 -9.12 -4.23 7.28
C LYS A 52 -7.68 -4.35 7.77
N LEU A 53 -6.69 -4.04 6.92
CA LEU A 53 -5.27 -4.04 7.31
C LEU A 53 -4.96 -3.00 8.40
N ASP A 54 -5.47 -1.78 8.23
CA ASP A 54 -5.30 -0.71 9.21
C ASP A 54 -5.95 -1.08 10.55
N LYS A 55 -7.12 -1.75 10.53
CA LYS A 55 -7.77 -2.28 11.73
C LYS A 55 -6.90 -3.34 12.41
N PHE A 56 -6.40 -4.34 11.68
CA PHE A 56 -5.51 -5.37 12.26
C PHE A 56 -4.24 -4.78 12.88
N ASN A 57 -3.64 -3.78 12.24
CA ASN A 57 -2.49 -3.08 12.80
C ASN A 57 -2.86 -2.31 14.08
N SER A 58 -4.05 -1.71 14.12
CA SER A 58 -4.55 -1.02 15.31
C SER A 58 -4.83 -1.99 16.47
N ASP A 59 -5.44 -3.14 16.17
CA ASP A 59 -5.76 -4.18 17.15
C ASP A 59 -4.46 -4.74 17.75
N PHE A 60 -3.47 -5.03 16.90
CA PHE A 60 -2.15 -5.48 17.35
C PHE A 60 -1.41 -4.43 18.19
N LEU A 61 -1.51 -3.15 17.84
CA LEU A 61 -0.85 -2.07 18.59
C LEU A 61 -1.40 -1.98 20.02
N TRP A 62 -2.72 -1.93 20.15
CA TRP A 62 -3.40 -1.78 21.44
C TRP A 62 -3.49 -3.10 22.22
N GLY A 63 -3.15 -4.22 21.60
CA GLY A 63 -3.13 -5.53 22.25
C GLY A 63 -4.50 -6.19 22.34
N HIS A 64 -5.41 -5.79 21.47
CA HIS A 64 -6.73 -6.39 21.35
C HIS A 64 -6.57 -7.86 20.97
N THR A 65 -6.82 -8.74 21.95
CA THR A 65 -6.83 -10.20 21.78
C THR A 65 -8.27 -10.66 21.97
N THR A 66 -8.65 -11.81 21.42
CA THR A 66 -10.00 -12.38 21.52
C THR A 66 -10.59 -12.40 22.95
N ASN A 67 -9.76 -12.34 24.00
CA ASN A 67 -10.17 -12.32 25.40
C ASN A 67 -9.87 -11.01 26.16
N LYS A 68 -9.26 -9.99 25.52
CA LYS A 68 -8.91 -8.72 26.16
C LYS A 68 -9.27 -7.55 25.24
N ASN A 69 -10.32 -6.82 25.62
CA ASN A 69 -10.75 -5.61 24.95
C ASN A 69 -10.05 -4.39 25.55
N ASP A 70 -8.80 -4.14 25.14
CA ASP A 70 -8.14 -2.89 25.48
C ASP A 70 -8.77 -1.73 24.67
N VAL A 71 -9.05 -0.62 25.36
CA VAL A 71 -9.72 0.56 24.78
C VAL A 71 -8.77 1.31 23.84
N TYR A 72 -9.25 1.71 22.66
CA TYR A 72 -8.51 2.59 21.76
C TYR A 72 -8.38 3.99 22.39
N LEU A 73 -7.21 4.28 22.97
CA LEU A 73 -6.96 5.57 23.61
C LEU A 73 -6.81 6.72 22.60
N ILE A 74 -6.40 6.40 21.37
CA ILE A 74 -6.09 7.38 20.32
C ILE A 74 -6.67 6.89 19.00
N LYS A 75 -7.32 7.80 18.25
CA LYS A 75 -7.79 7.52 16.88
C LYS A 75 -6.62 7.05 16.01
N TRP A 76 -6.85 5.99 15.22
CA TRP A 76 -5.81 5.43 14.32
C TRP A 76 -5.21 6.49 13.39
N ASP A 77 -6.04 7.43 12.93
CA ASP A 77 -5.61 8.55 12.10
C ASP A 77 -4.54 9.43 12.75
N ASN A 78 -4.63 9.65 14.07
CA ASN A 78 -3.64 10.40 14.83
C ASN A 78 -2.36 9.57 15.06
N VAL A 79 -2.51 8.26 15.27
CA VAL A 79 -1.39 7.32 15.37
C VAL A 79 -0.57 7.31 14.06
N CYS A 80 -1.24 7.42 12.91
CA CYS A 80 -0.61 7.42 11.60
C CYS A 80 0.10 8.73 11.23
N LEU A 81 -0.04 9.79 12.03
CA LEU A 81 0.67 11.04 11.77
C LEU A 81 2.20 10.85 11.89
N SER A 82 2.94 11.76 11.27
CA SER A 82 4.39 11.79 11.40
C SER A 82 4.80 12.01 12.86
N LYS A 83 5.99 11.54 13.25
CA LYS A 83 6.53 11.80 14.60
C LYS A 83 6.64 13.30 14.91
N ARG A 84 6.88 14.13 13.89
CA ARG A 84 6.91 15.60 14.03
C ARG A 84 5.54 16.19 14.37
N ASN A 85 4.47 15.52 13.94
CA ASN A 85 3.08 15.93 14.17
C ASN A 85 2.44 15.16 15.34
N GLY A 86 3.24 14.57 16.24
CA GLY A 86 2.75 13.86 17.43
C GLY A 86 2.22 12.44 17.20
N GLY A 87 2.39 11.87 16.00
CA GLY A 87 2.00 10.48 15.71
C GLY A 87 3.14 9.47 15.88
N LEU A 88 2.84 8.18 15.66
CA LEU A 88 3.83 7.10 15.73
C LEU A 88 4.57 6.89 14.39
N GLY A 89 4.18 7.58 13.33
CA GLY A 89 4.77 7.46 12.00
C GLY A 89 4.45 6.13 11.30
N ILE A 90 3.30 5.53 11.62
CA ILE A 90 2.76 4.37 10.91
C ILE A 90 2.04 4.87 9.66
N LYS A 91 2.36 4.37 8.48
CA LYS A 91 1.71 4.83 7.25
C LYS A 91 0.35 4.14 7.08
N LYS A 92 -0.71 4.89 6.80
CA LYS A 92 -2.00 4.31 6.40
C LYS A 92 -1.82 3.46 5.15
N THR A 93 -2.44 2.29 5.16
CA THR A 93 -2.29 1.29 4.11
C THR A 93 -2.71 1.83 2.73
N LYS A 94 -3.82 2.58 2.68
CA LYS A 94 -4.32 3.21 1.44
C LYS A 94 -3.31 4.18 0.82
N ASN A 95 -2.72 5.03 1.65
CA ASN A 95 -1.74 6.02 1.20
C ASN A 95 -0.46 5.33 0.70
N MET A 96 -0.02 4.28 1.40
CA MET A 96 1.13 3.49 1.00
C MET A 96 0.91 2.82 -0.36
N ASN A 97 -0.26 2.21 -0.59
CA ASN A 97 -0.63 1.61 -1.87
C ASN A 97 -0.59 2.64 -3.01
N GLN A 98 -1.18 3.82 -2.82
CA GLN A 98 -1.14 4.88 -3.82
C GLN A 98 0.29 5.34 -4.13
N VAL A 99 1.12 5.55 -3.10
CA VAL A 99 2.52 5.97 -3.29
C VAL A 99 3.31 4.90 -4.04
N LEU A 100 3.12 3.61 -3.74
CA LEU A 100 3.80 2.52 -4.43
C LEU A 100 3.38 2.41 -5.90
N LEU A 101 2.08 2.48 -6.19
CA LEU A 101 1.57 2.49 -7.57
C LEU A 101 2.10 3.71 -8.35
N THR A 102 2.14 4.88 -7.71
CA THR A 102 2.69 6.11 -8.27
C THR A 102 4.17 5.95 -8.56
N LYS A 103 4.94 5.30 -7.67
CA LYS A 103 6.36 5.01 -7.87
C LYS A 103 6.59 4.12 -9.11
N ILE A 104 5.82 3.04 -9.27
CA ILE A 104 5.89 2.18 -10.47
C ILE A 104 5.47 2.95 -11.72
N GLY A 105 4.39 3.72 -11.65
CA GLY A 105 3.93 4.54 -12.77
C GLY A 105 4.98 5.56 -13.20
N ARG A 106 5.70 6.17 -12.26
CA ARG A 106 6.81 7.11 -12.52
C ARG A 106 7.97 6.40 -13.22
N TRP A 107 8.36 5.22 -12.76
CA TRP A 107 9.41 4.42 -13.42
C TRP A 107 9.05 4.06 -14.85
N LEU A 108 7.78 3.73 -15.09
CA LEU A 108 7.27 3.44 -16.43
C LEU A 108 7.28 4.68 -17.35
N LEU A 109 7.01 5.87 -16.81
CA LEU A 109 6.98 7.14 -17.55
C LEU A 109 8.38 7.70 -17.84
N HIS A 110 9.25 7.73 -16.83
CA HIS A 110 10.59 8.31 -16.94
C HIS A 110 11.65 7.34 -17.47
N GLY A 111 11.27 6.11 -17.81
CA GLY A 111 12.13 5.19 -18.54
C GLY A 111 13.43 4.85 -17.82
N GLU A 112 13.39 4.63 -16.50
CA GLU A 112 14.51 3.92 -15.86
C GLU A 112 14.61 2.55 -16.56
N ASN A 113 15.73 2.32 -17.26
CA ASN A 113 15.95 1.39 -18.39
C ASN A 113 15.73 -0.13 -18.12
N GLY A 114 14.90 -0.51 -17.16
CA GLY A 114 14.53 -1.90 -16.90
C GLY A 114 13.83 -2.55 -18.09
N ILE A 115 14.24 -3.77 -18.41
CA ILE A 115 13.66 -4.60 -19.48
C ILE A 115 12.13 -4.75 -19.30
N TRP A 116 11.66 -4.85 -18.05
CA TRP A 116 10.25 -4.94 -17.72
C TRP A 116 9.46 -3.69 -18.13
N CYS A 117 10.03 -2.48 -17.96
CA CYS A 117 9.40 -1.23 -18.42
C CYS A 117 9.22 -1.27 -19.93
N LYS A 118 10.29 -1.58 -20.67
CA LYS A 118 10.26 -1.66 -22.14
C LYS A 118 9.25 -2.70 -22.63
N LEU A 119 9.21 -3.88 -22.00
CA LEU A 119 8.28 -4.95 -22.36
C LEU A 119 6.82 -4.56 -22.10
N LEU A 120 6.53 -3.90 -20.97
CA LEU A 120 5.18 -3.41 -20.67
C LEU A 120 4.77 -2.28 -21.61
N GLN A 121 5.67 -1.34 -21.90
CA GLN A 121 5.42 -0.28 -22.87
C GLN A 121 5.15 -0.85 -24.27
N TYR A 122 5.95 -1.82 -24.72
CA TYR A 122 5.75 -2.48 -26.01
C TYR A 122 4.42 -3.24 -26.07
N LYS A 123 4.09 -4.00 -25.01
CA LYS A 123 2.88 -4.83 -24.96
C LYS A 123 1.60 -3.99 -24.88
N TYR A 124 1.59 -2.94 -24.05
CA TYR A 124 0.36 -2.23 -23.69
C TYR A 124 0.26 -0.81 -24.24
N LEU A 125 1.37 -0.10 -24.43
CA LEU A 125 1.35 1.30 -24.89
C LEU A 125 1.55 1.46 -26.39
N LYS A 126 2.29 0.55 -27.05
CA LYS A 126 2.57 0.62 -28.49
C LYS A 126 2.96 2.04 -28.97
N ASN A 127 3.87 2.70 -28.23
CA ASN A 127 4.30 4.10 -28.44
C ASN A 127 3.25 5.21 -28.17
N ARG A 128 2.15 4.92 -27.47
CA ARG A 128 1.19 5.93 -26.98
C ARG A 128 1.52 6.41 -25.56
N ASN A 129 1.01 7.59 -25.21
CA ASN A 129 1.22 8.15 -23.88
C ASN A 129 0.31 7.44 -22.86
N ILE A 130 0.86 7.04 -21.71
CA ILE A 130 0.12 6.36 -20.62
C ILE A 130 -1.07 7.21 -20.12
N ALA A 131 -1.00 8.52 -20.28
CA ALA A 131 -2.08 9.44 -19.92
C ALA A 131 -3.33 9.28 -20.81
N ASP A 132 -3.22 8.67 -21.99
CA ASP A 132 -4.33 8.53 -22.91
C ASP A 132 -5.41 7.62 -22.32
N SER A 133 -6.58 8.20 -22.06
CA SER A 133 -7.70 7.54 -21.38
C SER A 133 -8.22 6.29 -22.14
N GLU A 134 -7.91 6.19 -23.42
CA GLU A 134 -8.29 5.10 -24.32
C GLU A 134 -7.52 3.79 -24.04
N LEU A 135 -6.30 3.86 -23.49
CA LEU A 135 -5.49 2.68 -23.12
C LEU A 135 -6.13 1.82 -22.03
N THR A 136 -7.09 2.37 -21.30
CA THR A 136 -7.87 1.66 -20.27
C THR A 136 -9.24 1.19 -20.75
N LYS A 137 -9.69 1.62 -21.94
CA LYS A 137 -11.06 1.42 -22.44
C LYS A 137 -11.19 0.32 -23.50
N GLY A 138 -10.10 -0.22 -24.04
CA GLY A 138 -10.15 -1.25 -25.09
C GLY A 138 -9.29 -2.49 -24.81
N ILE A 139 -9.96 -3.65 -24.76
CA ILE A 139 -9.50 -5.01 -25.09
C ILE A 139 -8.30 -5.57 -24.28
N THR A 140 -8.57 -6.64 -23.51
CA THR A 140 -7.60 -7.60 -22.89
C THR A 140 -6.45 -7.03 -22.03
N CYS A 141 -6.65 -5.89 -21.37
CA CYS A 141 -5.70 -5.43 -20.35
C CYS A 141 -5.83 -6.24 -19.05
N SER A 142 -4.72 -6.76 -18.52
CA SER A 142 -4.69 -7.44 -17.21
C SER A 142 -5.16 -6.47 -16.12
N SER A 143 -5.79 -6.98 -15.06
CA SER A 143 -6.20 -6.17 -13.90
C SER A 143 -4.99 -5.41 -13.32
N THR A 144 -3.84 -6.06 -13.25
CA THR A 144 -2.55 -5.46 -12.86
C THR A 144 -2.16 -4.27 -13.72
N TRP A 145 -2.34 -4.35 -15.05
CA TRP A 145 -2.03 -3.21 -15.93
C TRP A 145 -2.95 -2.03 -15.67
N LYS A 146 -4.24 -2.26 -15.42
CA LYS A 146 -5.19 -1.18 -15.07
C LYS A 146 -4.79 -0.47 -13.78
N ASP A 147 -4.29 -1.20 -12.80
CA ASP A 147 -3.82 -0.66 -11.53
C ASP A 147 -2.51 0.13 -11.67
N ILE A 148 -1.56 -0.38 -12.46
CA ILE A 148 -0.31 0.33 -12.78
C ILE A 148 -0.61 1.61 -13.58
N ALA A 149 -1.49 1.52 -14.58
CA ALA A 149 -1.94 2.67 -15.36
C ALA A 149 -2.64 3.71 -14.48
N PHE A 150 -3.40 3.29 -13.47
CA PHE A 150 -3.96 4.20 -12.47
C PHE A 150 -2.85 4.94 -11.70
N GLY A 151 -1.81 4.24 -11.25
CA GLY A 151 -0.63 4.85 -10.62
C GLY A 151 0.08 5.87 -11.51
N ALA A 152 0.30 5.53 -12.78
CA ALA A 152 0.93 6.45 -13.75
C ALA A 152 0.05 7.67 -14.07
N LYS A 153 -1.28 7.52 -14.10
CA LYS A 153 -2.20 8.65 -14.22
C LYS A 153 -2.14 9.57 -12.99
N LEU A 154 -2.00 9.02 -11.78
CA LEU A 154 -1.78 9.83 -10.57
C LEU A 154 -0.49 10.64 -10.66
N VAL A 155 0.59 10.04 -11.17
CA VAL A 155 1.85 10.74 -11.44
C VAL A 155 1.62 11.89 -12.40
N ALA A 156 1.00 11.63 -13.55
CA ALA A 156 0.74 12.66 -14.56
C ALA A 156 -0.09 13.83 -14.01
N LYS A 157 -1.10 13.56 -13.18
CA LYS A 157 -1.88 14.61 -12.51
C LYS A 157 -1.02 15.48 -11.58
N VAL A 158 -0.23 14.85 -10.72
CA VAL A 158 0.65 15.57 -9.78
C VAL A 158 1.69 16.43 -10.51
N PHE A 159 2.24 15.96 -11.64
CA PHE A 159 3.18 16.74 -12.44
C PHE A 159 2.52 17.86 -13.26
N ASN A 160 1.25 17.70 -13.64
CA ASN A 160 0.50 18.70 -14.41
C ASN A 160 -0.21 19.75 -13.55
N GLY A 161 -0.08 19.70 -12.22
CA GLY A 161 -0.52 20.76 -11.32
C GLY A 161 -2.03 20.83 -11.04
N GLU A 162 -2.76 19.71 -11.19
CA GLU A 162 -4.17 19.57 -10.78
C GLU A 162 -4.36 18.68 -9.54
#